data_AF-A0A7S2VUD7-F1
#
_entry.id   AF-A0A7S2VUD7-F1
#
_cell.length_a   1.000
_cell.length_b   1.000
_cell.length_c   1.000
_cell.angle_alpha   90.00
_cell.angle_beta   90.00
_cell.angle_gamma   90.00
#
_symmetry.space_group_name_H-M   'P 1'
#
loop_
_entity.id
_entity.type
_entity.pdbx_description
1 polymer ?
#
loop_
_entity_poly.entity_id
_entity_poly.type
_entity_poly.pdbx_seq_one_letter_code
_entity_poly.pdbx_strand_id
1 'polypeptide(L)'
;NQRDFAGSGVAYFPTQSNDPACTEAACNIEKICAIMTTAEGDNVDRLAAVKKAQRGLEKAAENAIGEMEWVDYWTWQTCTEFGFYQTCDSGSKCPYTQGLLGLEDMISPCQREFNISAETVAANVNFSNVYYGGLNPVAT
;
A
#
# COMPACT_ATOMS: atom_id res chain seq x y z
N ASN A 1 -12.66 -1.54 -11.66
CA ASN A 1 -13.01 -0.12 -11.91
C ASN A 1 -13.30 0.64 -10.61
N GLN A 2 -14.36 0.32 -9.83
CA GLN A 2 -14.60 1.00 -8.54
C GLN A 2 -13.50 0.71 -7.50
N ARG A 3 -13.09 -0.56 -7.35
CA ARG A 3 -11.98 -0.94 -6.47
C ARG A 3 -10.69 -0.21 -6.82
N ASP A 4 -10.29 -0.21 -8.09
CA ASP A 4 -9.04 0.42 -8.52
C ASP A 4 -9.07 1.95 -8.31
N PHE A 5 -10.19 2.60 -8.61
CA PHE A 5 -10.32 4.05 -8.50
C PHE A 5 -10.52 4.52 -7.04
N ALA A 6 -11.46 3.91 -6.32
CA ALA A 6 -11.93 4.39 -5.03
C ALA A 6 -11.41 3.57 -3.84
N GLY A 7 -11.07 2.30 -4.05
CA GLY A 7 -10.49 1.41 -3.03
C GLY A 7 -8.97 1.54 -2.94
N SER A 8 -8.26 1.39 -4.06
CA SER A 8 -6.80 1.57 -4.14
C SER A 8 -6.38 3.05 -4.20
N GLY A 9 -7.31 3.93 -4.57
CA GLY A 9 -7.13 5.38 -4.60
C GLY A 9 -6.69 5.94 -5.96
N VAL A 10 -7.13 7.16 -6.24
CA VAL A 10 -6.83 7.91 -7.48
C VAL A 10 -5.38 8.43 -7.50
N ALA A 11 -4.83 8.70 -6.31
CA ALA A 11 -3.49 9.18 -6.08
C ALA A 11 -2.81 8.29 -5.05
N TYR A 12 -1.49 8.16 -5.14
CA TYR A 12 -0.69 7.39 -4.20
C TYR A 12 -0.48 8.19 -2.90
N PHE A 13 -0.63 7.55 -1.75
CA PHE A 13 -0.28 8.15 -0.46
C PHE A 13 0.80 7.28 0.19
N PRO A 14 2.03 7.80 0.42
CA PRO A 14 3.16 7.02 0.91
C PRO A 14 3.05 6.73 2.42
N THR A 15 2.00 6.03 2.84
CA THR A 15 1.68 5.80 4.26
C THR A 15 2.76 5.01 5.00
N GLN A 16 3.53 4.17 4.29
CA GLN A 16 4.64 3.38 4.85
C GLN A 16 6.02 3.98 4.58
N SER A 17 6.16 4.77 3.52
CA SER A 17 7.45 5.26 2.99
C SER A 17 7.51 6.79 2.94
N ASN A 18 6.83 7.47 3.86
CA ASN A 18 6.73 8.93 3.91
C ASN A 18 8.10 9.57 4.19
N ASP A 19 8.89 9.80 3.15
CA ASP A 19 10.20 10.42 3.24
C ASP A 19 10.09 11.96 3.39
N PRO A 20 10.37 12.52 4.59
CA PRO A 20 10.31 13.97 4.78
C PRO A 20 11.42 14.72 4.03
N ALA A 21 12.50 14.05 3.61
CA ALA A 21 13.61 14.68 2.91
C ALA A 21 13.38 14.83 1.40
N CYS A 22 12.34 14.21 0.84
CA CYS A 22 12.06 14.29 -0.58
C CYS A 22 11.76 15.75 -1.01
N THR A 23 12.21 16.14 -2.20
CA THR A 23 12.10 17.52 -2.68
C THR A 23 11.00 17.74 -3.70
N GLU A 24 10.66 16.71 -4.48
CA GLU A 24 9.72 16.76 -5.61
C GLU A 24 8.26 17.03 -5.20
N ALA A 25 7.42 17.48 -6.12
CA ALA A 25 6.00 17.65 -5.83
C ALA A 25 5.32 16.31 -5.52
N ALA A 26 4.42 16.29 -4.52
CA ALA A 26 3.65 15.11 -4.12
C ALA A 26 4.44 13.84 -3.73
N CYS A 27 5.75 13.95 -3.44
CA CYS A 27 6.57 12.79 -3.07
C CYS A 27 6.42 12.34 -1.61
N ASN A 28 5.84 13.18 -0.75
CA ASN A 28 5.53 12.85 0.65
C ASN A 28 4.18 13.44 1.07
N ILE A 29 3.71 13.08 2.26
CA ILE A 29 2.39 13.48 2.77
C ILE A 29 2.28 15.00 2.91
N GLU A 30 3.32 15.69 3.40
CA GLU A 30 3.31 17.15 3.54
C GLU A 30 3.06 17.85 2.20
N LYS A 31 3.79 17.45 1.15
CA LYS A 31 3.66 18.04 -0.18
C LYS A 31 2.37 17.64 -0.87
N ILE A 32 1.84 16.45 -0.61
CA ILE A 32 0.50 16.05 -1.07
C ILE A 32 -0.56 16.95 -0.39
N CYS A 33 -0.46 17.15 0.91
CA CYS A 33 -1.35 18.04 1.66
C CYS A 33 -1.29 19.48 1.14
N ALA A 34 -0.10 19.99 0.80
CA ALA A 34 0.05 21.30 0.18
C ALA A 34 -0.80 21.42 -1.10
N ILE A 35 -0.76 20.42 -1.99
CA ILE A 35 -1.60 20.40 -3.21
C ILE A 35 -3.08 20.30 -2.84
N MET A 36 -3.46 19.36 -1.98
CA MET A 36 -4.85 19.11 -1.60
C MET A 36 -5.53 20.29 -0.88
N THR A 37 -4.75 21.21 -0.30
CA THR A 37 -5.26 22.38 0.43
C THR A 37 -5.17 23.68 -0.36
N THR A 38 -4.37 23.75 -1.42
CA THR A 38 -4.14 24.99 -2.19
C THR A 38 -4.59 24.93 -3.64
N ALA A 39 -4.68 23.75 -4.25
CA ALA A 39 -5.15 23.62 -5.63
C ALA A 39 -6.62 24.03 -5.77
N GLU A 40 -6.93 24.70 -6.88
CA GLU A 40 -8.30 25.10 -7.23
C GLU A 40 -9.18 23.90 -7.60
N GLY A 41 -10.49 24.09 -7.57
CA GLY A 41 -11.47 23.06 -7.91
C GLY A 41 -11.98 22.25 -6.71
N ASP A 42 -12.75 21.22 -7.02
CA ASP A 42 -13.34 20.32 -6.03
C ASP A 42 -12.34 19.27 -5.53
N ASN A 43 -12.78 18.37 -4.64
CA ASN A 43 -11.88 17.36 -4.07
C ASN A 43 -11.33 16.38 -5.13
N VAL A 44 -12.06 16.12 -6.20
CA VAL A 44 -11.64 15.25 -7.29
C VAL A 44 -10.60 15.96 -8.17
N ASP A 45 -10.81 17.25 -8.47
CA ASP A 45 -9.84 18.07 -9.19
C ASP A 45 -8.48 18.11 -8.46
N ARG A 46 -8.52 18.25 -7.13
CA ARG A 46 -7.31 18.27 -6.29
C ARG A 46 -6.60 16.92 -6.26
N LEU A 47 -7.34 15.81 -6.17
CA LEU A 47 -6.77 14.46 -6.30
C LEU A 47 -6.14 14.25 -7.68
N ALA A 48 -6.76 14.76 -8.75
CA ALA A 48 -6.19 14.71 -10.09
C ALA A 48 -4.90 15.53 -10.20
N ALA A 49 -4.80 16.68 -9.51
CA ALA A 49 -3.58 17.47 -9.42
C ALA A 49 -2.44 16.69 -8.71
N VAL A 50 -2.75 15.99 -7.62
CA VAL A 50 -1.77 15.11 -6.94
C VAL A 50 -1.30 14.00 -7.87
N LYS A 51 -2.22 13.25 -8.51
CA LYS A 51 -1.87 12.17 -9.43
C LYS A 51 -1.02 12.68 -10.61
N LYS A 52 -1.31 13.87 -11.11
CA LYS A 52 -0.52 14.51 -12.18
C LYS A 52 0.92 14.78 -11.72
N ALA A 53 1.12 15.28 -10.51
CA ALA A 53 2.46 15.48 -9.94
C ALA A 53 3.22 14.15 -9.78
N GLN A 54 2.52 13.09 -9.37
CA GLN A 54 3.10 11.76 -9.16
C GLN A 54 3.49 11.03 -10.45
N ARG A 55 2.79 11.26 -11.56
CA ARG A 55 3.13 10.65 -12.86
C ARG A 55 4.58 10.92 -13.30
N GLY A 56 5.16 12.05 -12.91
CA GLY A 56 6.56 12.35 -13.19
C GLY A 56 7.52 11.42 -12.43
N LEU A 57 7.17 11.10 -11.19
CA LEU A 57 7.91 10.19 -10.31
C LEU A 57 7.77 8.74 -10.77
N GLU A 58 6.55 8.31 -11.13
CA GLU A 58 6.27 6.97 -11.64
C GLU A 58 7.10 6.66 -12.90
N LYS A 59 7.11 7.57 -13.88
CA LYS A 59 7.93 7.42 -15.09
C LYS A 59 9.43 7.40 -14.80
N ALA A 60 9.90 8.19 -13.84
CA ALA A 60 11.30 8.18 -13.44
C ALA A 60 11.68 6.84 -12.80
N ALA A 61 10.80 6.30 -11.94
CA ALA A 61 10.98 4.99 -11.32
C ALA A 61 10.97 3.86 -12.35
N GLU A 62 9.99 3.82 -13.27
CA GLU A 62 9.92 2.85 -14.37
C GLU A 62 11.20 2.85 -15.23
N ASN A 63 11.71 4.03 -15.58
CA ASN A 63 12.96 4.15 -16.35
C ASN A 63 14.19 3.71 -15.54
N ALA A 64 14.16 3.83 -14.21
CA ALA A 64 15.29 3.49 -13.34
C ALA A 64 15.38 1.99 -13.04
N ILE A 65 14.25 1.27 -13.03
CA ILE A 65 14.20 -0.16 -12.67
C ILE A 65 14.40 -1.13 -13.85
N GLY A 66 14.28 -0.67 -15.10
CA GLY A 66 14.44 -1.51 -16.29
C GLY A 66 13.49 -2.72 -16.34
N GLU A 67 13.54 -3.53 -17.42
CA GLU A 67 12.81 -4.80 -17.51
C GLU A 67 13.50 -5.90 -16.70
N MET A 68 13.63 -5.70 -15.40
CA MET A 68 14.17 -6.72 -14.50
C MET A 68 12.99 -7.42 -13.83
N GLU A 69 12.79 -8.71 -14.15
CA GLU A 69 11.78 -9.56 -13.50
C GLU A 69 12.27 -9.87 -12.08
N TRP A 70 11.93 -8.98 -11.15
CA TRP A 70 12.20 -9.19 -9.73
C TRP A 70 11.17 -10.15 -9.17
N VAL A 71 11.64 -11.18 -8.46
CA VAL A 71 10.78 -11.97 -7.58
C VAL A 71 10.14 -11.01 -6.58
N ASP A 72 8.82 -11.09 -6.41
CA ASP A 72 8.10 -10.28 -5.43
C ASP A 72 8.38 -10.80 -4.01
N TYR A 73 9.59 -10.50 -3.53
CA TYR A 73 10.08 -10.94 -2.22
C TYR A 73 9.21 -10.40 -1.08
N TRP A 74 8.63 -9.21 -1.25
CA TRP A 74 7.78 -8.64 -0.22
C TRP A 74 6.44 -9.37 -0.14
N THR A 75 5.78 -9.63 -1.28
CA THR A 75 4.56 -10.43 -1.27
C THR A 75 4.87 -11.83 -0.74
N TRP A 76 5.97 -12.47 -1.15
CA TRP A 76 6.38 -13.76 -0.59
C TRP A 76 6.52 -13.73 0.94
N GLN A 77 7.24 -12.76 1.51
CA GLN A 77 7.42 -12.63 2.97
C GLN A 77 6.09 -12.39 3.69
N THR A 78 5.20 -11.56 3.15
CA THR A 78 3.89 -11.33 3.78
C THR A 78 3.00 -12.58 3.73
N CYS A 79 3.11 -13.40 2.69
CA CYS A 79 2.40 -14.68 2.57
C CYS A 79 2.98 -15.81 3.44
N THR A 80 4.29 -15.78 3.72
CA THR A 80 4.98 -16.87 4.42
C THR A 80 5.35 -16.60 5.86
N GLU A 81 5.33 -15.33 6.31
CA GLU A 81 5.80 -14.96 7.65
C GLU A 81 4.90 -13.95 8.37
N PHE A 82 4.72 -12.72 7.86
CA PHE A 82 4.26 -11.59 8.72
C PHE A 82 2.87 -11.01 8.45
N GLY A 83 2.28 -11.22 7.26
CA GLY A 83 0.91 -10.80 6.98
C GLY A 83 0.62 -9.29 7.08
N PHE A 84 1.55 -8.42 6.65
CA PHE A 84 1.39 -6.96 6.66
C PHE A 84 0.42 -6.44 5.58
N TYR A 85 -0.86 -6.78 5.69
CA TYR A 85 -1.91 -6.41 4.74
C TYR A 85 -2.64 -5.14 5.18
N GLN A 86 -2.68 -4.13 4.31
CA GLN A 86 -3.43 -2.89 4.54
C GLN A 86 -4.84 -3.02 3.93
N THR A 87 -5.86 -2.99 4.78
CA THR A 87 -7.27 -3.05 4.37
C THR A 87 -7.96 -1.70 4.58
N CYS A 88 -9.12 -1.55 3.94
CA CYS A 88 -10.01 -0.41 4.10
C CYS A 88 -11.43 -0.92 4.36
N ASP A 89 -11.60 -1.58 5.51
CA ASP A 89 -12.86 -2.20 5.91
C ASP A 89 -13.90 -1.15 6.36
N SER A 90 -15.19 -1.50 6.24
CA SER A 90 -16.30 -0.69 6.75
C SER A 90 -16.16 -0.40 8.24
N GLY A 91 -16.25 0.86 8.62
CA GLY A 91 -16.08 1.32 10.01
C GLY A 91 -14.64 1.57 10.44
N SER A 92 -13.66 1.37 9.56
CA SER A 92 -12.26 1.72 9.83
C SER A 92 -12.02 3.23 9.71
N LYS A 93 -10.76 3.66 9.85
CA LYS A 93 -10.31 5.05 9.64
C LYS A 93 -9.46 5.22 8.37
N CYS A 94 -9.49 4.24 7.45
CA CYS A 94 -8.81 4.40 6.17
C CYS A 94 -9.39 5.60 5.39
N PRO A 95 -8.57 6.34 4.63
CA PRO A 95 -9.01 7.52 3.89
C PRO A 95 -9.66 7.18 2.54
N TYR A 96 -9.67 5.90 2.14
CA TYR A 96 -10.27 5.43 0.89
C TYR A 96 -11.73 5.03 1.07
N THR A 97 -12.41 4.68 -0.02
CA THR A 97 -13.79 4.19 0.06
C THR A 97 -13.83 2.83 0.74
N GLN A 98 -14.48 2.79 1.89
CA GLN A 98 -14.53 1.60 2.74
C GLN A 98 -15.33 0.46 2.10
N GLY A 99 -14.89 -0.77 2.37
CA GLY A 99 -15.52 -1.99 1.88
C GLY A 99 -15.13 -2.40 0.46
N LEU A 100 -14.21 -1.67 -0.19
CA LEU A 100 -13.73 -1.99 -1.55
C LEU A 100 -12.37 -2.70 -1.58
N LEU A 101 -11.65 -2.72 -0.45
CA LEU A 101 -10.34 -3.36 -0.32
C LEU A 101 -10.26 -4.08 1.05
N GLY A 102 -10.58 -5.36 1.07
CA GLY A 102 -10.59 -6.19 2.27
C GLY A 102 -9.36 -7.09 2.41
N LEU A 103 -9.35 -7.94 3.43
CA LEU A 103 -8.25 -8.89 3.67
C LEU A 103 -8.11 -9.90 2.52
N GLU A 104 -9.22 -10.42 1.99
CA GLU A 104 -9.22 -11.36 0.87
C GLU A 104 -8.53 -10.78 -0.37
N ASP A 105 -8.76 -9.49 -0.62
CA ASP A 105 -8.15 -8.76 -1.72
C ASP A 105 -6.62 -8.72 -1.61
N MET A 106 -6.13 -8.45 -0.40
CA MET A 106 -4.70 -8.34 -0.09
C MET A 106 -3.99 -9.70 -0.02
N ILE A 107 -4.69 -10.77 0.36
CA ILE A 107 -4.14 -12.13 0.41
C ILE A 107 -4.23 -12.85 -0.95
N SER A 108 -5.11 -12.43 -1.84
CA SER A 108 -5.29 -13.07 -3.16
C SER A 108 -3.99 -13.29 -3.97
N PRO A 109 -2.96 -12.41 -3.93
CA PRO A 109 -1.67 -12.68 -4.58
C PRO A 109 -0.97 -13.95 -4.07
N CYS A 110 -1.07 -14.26 -2.77
CA CYS A 110 -0.45 -15.44 -2.17
C CYS A 110 -0.88 -16.74 -2.87
N GLN A 111 -2.18 -16.86 -3.14
CA GLN A 111 -2.74 -18.01 -3.84
C GLN A 111 -2.40 -17.97 -5.34
N ARG A 112 -2.52 -16.81 -5.99
CA ARG A 112 -2.32 -16.66 -7.44
C ARG A 112 -0.86 -16.85 -7.87
N GLU A 113 0.08 -16.38 -7.07
CA GLU A 113 1.50 -16.27 -7.44
C GLU A 113 2.34 -17.37 -6.80
N PHE A 114 1.97 -17.81 -5.60
CA PHE A 114 2.76 -18.77 -4.82
C PHE A 114 2.00 -20.05 -4.44
N ASN A 115 0.73 -20.17 -4.81
CA ASN A 115 -0.14 -21.29 -4.45
C ASN A 115 -0.24 -21.51 -2.92
N ILE A 116 -0.22 -20.42 -2.15
CA ILE A 116 -0.38 -20.41 -0.70
C ILE A 116 -1.82 -20.01 -0.36
N SER A 117 -2.56 -20.90 0.30
CA SER A 117 -3.96 -20.64 0.68
C SER A 117 -4.06 -19.62 1.82
N ALA A 118 -5.21 -18.96 1.97
CA ALA A 118 -5.46 -18.01 3.05
C ALA A 118 -5.28 -18.65 4.44
N GLU A 119 -5.67 -19.92 4.60
CA GLU A 119 -5.47 -20.68 5.84
C GLU A 119 -3.98 -20.90 6.13
N THR A 120 -3.20 -21.16 5.07
CA THR A 120 -1.74 -21.32 5.20
C THR A 120 -1.09 -20.00 5.58
N VAL A 121 -1.50 -18.89 4.95
CA VAL A 121 -1.06 -17.53 5.34
C VAL A 121 -1.36 -17.27 6.81
N ALA A 122 -2.59 -17.55 7.27
CA ALA A 122 -2.97 -17.35 8.67
C ALA A 122 -2.13 -18.21 9.64
N ALA A 123 -1.83 -19.46 9.28
CA ALA A 123 -0.99 -20.34 10.08
C ALA A 123 0.46 -19.83 10.18
N ASN A 124 1.01 -19.35 9.07
CA ASN A 124 2.35 -18.75 8.99
C ASN A 124 2.47 -17.48 9.84
N VAL A 125 1.50 -16.57 9.73
CA VAL A 125 1.43 -15.36 10.57
C VAL A 125 1.34 -15.71 12.05
N ASN A 126 0.54 -16.72 12.39
CA ASN A 126 0.46 -17.20 13.78
C ASN A 126 1.79 -17.76 14.27
N PHE A 127 2.51 -18.53 13.43
CA PHE A 127 3.84 -19.02 13.77
C PHE A 127 4.82 -17.89 14.09
N SER A 128 4.90 -16.87 13.23
CA SER A 128 5.79 -15.72 13.45
C SER A 128 5.42 -14.94 14.71
N ASN A 129 4.13 -14.70 14.95
CA ASN A 129 3.67 -14.04 16.17
C ASN A 129 4.04 -14.82 17.43
N VAL A 130 3.95 -16.16 17.41
CA VAL A 130 4.40 -17.00 18.54
C VAL A 130 5.91 -16.95 18.70
N TYR A 131 6.67 -17.06 17.61
CA TYR A 131 8.13 -17.10 17.63
C TYR A 131 8.74 -15.78 18.16
N TYR A 132 8.24 -14.64 17.68
CA TYR A 132 8.76 -13.31 18.06
C TYR A 132 8.05 -12.69 19.28
N GLY A 133 7.03 -13.35 19.83
CA GLY A 133 6.29 -12.90 21.02
C GLY A 133 5.11 -11.96 20.74
N GLY A 134 4.85 -11.59 19.48
CA GLY A 134 3.68 -10.83 19.06
C GLY A 134 3.54 -9.50 19.82
N LEU A 135 2.45 -9.33 20.57
CA LEU A 135 2.21 -8.13 21.39
C LEU A 135 3.10 -8.06 22.65
N ASN A 136 3.80 -9.14 23.00
CA ASN A 136 4.74 -9.22 24.11
C ASN A 136 6.11 -9.66 23.55
N PRO A 137 6.85 -8.76 22.88
CA PRO A 137 8.09 -9.12 22.21
C PRO A 137 9.08 -9.78 23.16
N VAL A 138 9.63 -10.92 22.74
CA VAL A 138 10.67 -11.62 23.48
C VAL A 138 12.01 -11.30 22.84
N ALA A 139 12.74 -10.34 23.42
CA ALA A 139 14.12 -10.06 23.06
C ALA A 139 15.05 -10.83 24.01
N THR A 140 16.06 -11.49 23.44
CA THR A 140 17.21 -12.05 24.20
C THR A 140 18.36 -11.07 24.21
#